data_AF-A8NDZ2-F1
#
_entry.id   AF-A8NDZ2-F1
#
_cell.length_a   1.000
_cell.length_b   1.000
_cell.length_c   1.000
_cell.angle_alpha   90.00
_cell.angle_beta   90.00
_cell.angle_gamma   90.00
#
_symmetry.space_group_name_H-M   'P 1'
#
loop_
_entity.id
_entity.type
_entity.pdbx_description
1 polymer ?
#
loop_
_entity_poly.entity_id
_entity_poly.type
_entity_poly.pdbx_seq_one_letter_code
_entity_poly.pdbx_strand_id
1 'polypeptide(L)'
;MIFTHKLAVLVPFIASASAICPGFNYGVGNVRSLGNGFNRWDVYNSACEVVDGLTTNLNPCDTSTFGCTPPPIKFNRYTNSFDGLIYECRPDPNSGRCGDDVISVCCRNDGG
;
A
#
# COMPACT_ATOMS: atom_id res chain seq x y z
N MET A 1 1.13 -44.76 37.74
CA MET A 1 1.23 -43.34 37.29
C MET A 1 1.55 -43.38 35.81
N ILE A 2 0.66 -42.88 34.94
CA ILE A 2 0.86 -42.84 33.48
C ILE A 2 0.67 -41.39 33.07
N PHE A 3 1.75 -40.72 32.66
CA PHE A 3 1.72 -39.34 32.18
C PHE A 3 1.46 -39.31 30.68
N THR A 4 0.21 -39.06 30.28
CA THR A 4 -0.18 -38.89 28.88
C THR A 4 0.17 -37.47 28.42
N HIS A 5 1.26 -37.31 27.67
CA HIS A 5 1.65 -36.03 27.09
C HIS A 5 0.81 -35.76 25.84
N LYS A 6 -0.12 -34.81 25.92
CA LYS A 6 -0.82 -34.28 24.74
C LYS A 6 0.15 -33.38 23.97
N LEU A 7 0.67 -33.87 22.86
CA LEU A 7 1.45 -33.07 21.92
C LEU A 7 0.50 -32.03 21.29
N ALA A 8 0.62 -30.77 21.70
CA ALA A 8 -0.06 -29.66 21.05
C ALA A 8 0.73 -29.29 19.78
N VAL A 9 0.20 -29.63 18.62
CA VAL A 9 0.76 -29.21 17.33
C VAL A 9 0.31 -27.79 17.06
N LEU A 10 1.19 -26.81 17.30
CA LEU A 10 1.03 -25.45 16.81
C LEU A 10 1.34 -25.45 15.31
N VAL A 11 0.29 -25.39 14.47
CA VAL A 11 0.44 -25.19 13.04
C VAL A 11 0.83 -23.73 12.82
N PRO A 12 2.03 -23.41 12.34
CA PRO A 12 2.34 -22.04 11.95
C PRO A 12 1.46 -21.69 10.76
N PHE A 13 0.58 -20.70 10.92
CA PHE A 13 -0.04 -20.03 9.79
C PHE A 13 1.08 -19.30 9.05
N ILE A 14 1.66 -19.96 8.04
CA ILE A 14 2.47 -19.27 7.06
C ILE A 14 1.48 -18.46 6.24
N ALA A 15 1.28 -17.20 6.62
CA ALA A 15 0.64 -16.24 5.74
C ALA A 15 1.51 -16.17 4.50
N SER A 16 1.11 -16.85 3.43
CA SER A 16 1.64 -16.58 2.10
C SER A 16 1.34 -15.11 1.85
N ALA A 17 2.35 -14.26 2.00
CA ALA A 17 2.25 -12.87 1.62
C ALA A 17 2.04 -12.88 0.10
N SER A 18 0.78 -12.93 -0.33
CA SER A 18 0.42 -12.56 -1.69
C SER A 18 0.92 -11.13 -1.83
N ALA A 19 1.96 -10.93 -2.63
CA ALA A 19 2.46 -9.59 -2.89
C ALA A 19 1.26 -8.72 -3.28
N ILE A 20 1.01 -7.66 -2.53
CA ILE A 20 -0.18 -6.81 -2.72
C ILE A 20 -0.23 -6.17 -4.10
N CYS A 21 0.93 -6.07 -4.74
CA CYS A 21 1.11 -5.61 -6.10
C CYS A 21 2.19 -6.48 -6.75
N PRO A 22 1.82 -7.63 -7.34
CA PRO A 22 2.79 -8.54 -7.94
C PRO A 22 3.62 -7.85 -9.03
N GLY A 23 4.94 -7.82 -8.87
CA GLY A 23 5.85 -7.21 -9.84
C GLY A 23 6.01 -5.69 -9.71
N PHE A 24 5.51 -5.07 -8.64
CA PHE A 24 5.70 -3.65 -8.31
C PHE A 24 6.44 -3.50 -6.97
N ASN A 25 6.88 -2.27 -6.67
CA ASN A 25 7.58 -1.97 -5.43
C ASN A 25 6.60 -1.64 -4.30
N TYR A 26 5.56 -0.86 -4.61
CA TYR A 26 4.63 -0.33 -3.63
C TYR A 26 3.17 -0.41 -4.09
N GLY A 27 2.26 -0.36 -3.14
CA GLY A 27 0.83 -0.14 -3.37
C GLY A 27 0.36 1.12 -2.65
N VAL A 28 -0.50 1.92 -3.28
CA VAL A 28 -1.15 3.07 -2.63
C VAL A 28 -2.54 2.66 -2.21
N GLY A 29 -2.85 2.81 -0.92
CA GLY A 29 -4.17 2.55 -0.35
C GLY A 29 -5.22 3.59 -0.74
N ASN A 30 -6.46 3.31 -0.39
CA ASN A 30 -7.56 4.26 -0.57
C ASN A 30 -7.48 5.41 0.43
N VAL A 31 -8.26 6.46 0.14
CA VAL A 31 -8.40 7.58 1.06
C VAL A 31 -9.02 7.14 2.38
N ARG A 32 -8.38 7.52 3.49
CA ARG A 32 -8.90 7.41 4.84
C ARG A 32 -9.17 8.80 5.39
N SER A 33 -10.44 9.10 5.68
CA SER A 33 -10.76 10.35 6.37
C SER A 33 -10.33 10.28 7.83
N LEU A 34 -9.63 11.31 8.29
CA LEU A 34 -9.24 11.46 9.70
C LEU A 34 -10.16 12.42 10.46
N GLY A 35 -11.20 12.93 9.80
CA GLY A 35 -12.03 14.03 10.32
C GLY A 35 -11.39 15.40 10.11
N ASN A 36 -12.13 16.46 10.43
CA ASN A 36 -11.69 17.86 10.34
C ASN A 36 -11.15 18.27 8.95
N GLY A 37 -11.60 17.61 7.87
CA GLY A 37 -11.16 17.86 6.51
C GLY A 37 -9.79 17.26 6.14
N PHE A 38 -9.14 16.52 7.04
CA PHE A 38 -7.89 15.83 6.75
C PHE A 38 -8.14 14.42 6.21
N ASN A 39 -7.35 14.08 5.20
CA ASN A 39 -7.34 12.78 4.56
C ASN A 39 -5.94 12.18 4.62
N ARG A 40 -5.88 10.85 4.72
CA ARG A 40 -4.67 10.05 4.70
C ARG A 40 -4.70 9.07 3.54
N TRP A 41 -3.56 8.92 2.87
CA TRP A 41 -3.27 7.82 1.96
C TRP A 41 -2.00 7.14 2.44
N ASP A 42 -2.08 5.83 2.64
CA ASP A 42 -0.93 5.03 3.04
C ASP A 42 -0.27 4.40 1.81
N VAL A 43 1.06 4.31 1.85
CA VAL A 43 1.87 3.59 0.87
C VAL A 43 2.41 2.34 1.53
N TYR A 44 2.13 1.21 0.92
CA TYR A 44 2.46 -0.12 1.43
C TYR A 44 3.58 -0.76 0.63
N ASN A 45 4.44 -1.52 1.30
CA ASN A 45 5.32 -2.48 0.63
C ASN A 45 4.60 -3.81 0.36
N SER A 46 5.31 -4.77 -0.25
CA SER A 46 4.77 -6.09 -0.56
C SER A 46 4.34 -6.93 0.67
N ALA A 47 4.80 -6.57 1.87
CA ALA A 47 4.48 -7.22 3.13
C ALA A 47 3.30 -6.56 3.87
N CYS A 48 2.57 -5.64 3.24
CA CYS A 48 1.51 -4.84 3.87
C CYS A 48 1.97 -3.93 5.01
N GLU A 49 3.25 -3.57 5.05
CA GLU A 49 3.75 -2.59 6.00
C GLU A 49 3.58 -1.19 5.40
N VAL A 50 3.05 -0.26 6.19
CA VAL A 50 3.00 1.16 5.80
C VAL A 50 4.42 1.70 5.83
N VAL A 51 4.95 2.05 4.66
CA VAL A 51 6.32 2.56 4.50
C VAL A 51 6.38 4.06 4.26
N ASP A 52 5.30 4.66 3.75
CA ASP A 52 5.16 6.10 3.59
C ASP A 52 3.66 6.47 3.57
N GLY A 53 3.35 7.76 3.41
CA GLY A 53 2.01 8.19 3.04
C GLY A 53 1.80 9.69 3.21
N LEU A 54 0.68 10.17 2.70
CA LEU A 54 0.34 11.58 2.68
C LEU A 54 -0.83 11.87 3.62
N THR A 55 -0.62 12.77 4.58
CA THR A 55 -1.70 13.36 5.37
C THR A 55 -1.89 14.80 4.92
N THR A 56 -3.05 15.15 4.39
CA THR A 56 -3.31 16.50 3.89
C THR A 56 -4.80 16.84 3.92
N ASN A 57 -5.11 18.13 3.99
CA ASN A 57 -6.44 18.69 3.72
C ASN A 57 -6.54 19.32 2.32
N LEU A 58 -5.48 19.19 1.51
CA LEU A 58 -5.41 19.65 0.12
C LEU A 58 -5.69 18.50 -0.85
N ASN A 59 -5.72 18.82 -2.13
CA ASN A 59 -5.73 17.81 -3.19
C ASN A 59 -4.40 17.02 -3.18
N PRO A 60 -4.43 15.68 -3.02
CA PRO A 60 -3.21 14.87 -2.94
C PRO A 60 -2.37 14.91 -4.23
N CYS A 61 -2.98 15.28 -5.35
CA CYS A 61 -2.28 15.42 -6.64
C CYS A 61 -1.38 16.67 -6.71
N ASP A 62 -1.59 17.63 -5.80
CA ASP A 62 -0.88 18.91 -5.79
C ASP A 62 0.25 18.97 -4.73
N THR A 63 0.42 17.90 -3.93
CA THR A 63 1.30 17.89 -2.75
C THR A 63 2.65 17.19 -2.98
N SER A 64 3.13 17.12 -4.23
CA SER A 64 4.38 16.47 -4.70
C SER A 64 4.55 14.96 -4.42
N THR A 65 3.98 14.42 -3.35
CA THR A 65 3.99 12.99 -3.00
C THR A 65 3.27 12.14 -4.02
N PHE A 66 2.10 12.58 -4.50
CA PHE A 66 1.37 11.88 -5.55
C PHE A 66 1.25 12.74 -6.80
N GLY A 67 1.37 12.10 -7.96
CA GLY A 67 0.93 12.66 -9.23
C GLY A 67 -0.37 11.99 -9.68
N CYS A 68 -1.16 12.72 -10.46
CA CYS A 68 -2.43 12.22 -10.98
C CYS A 68 -2.56 12.39 -12.49
N THR A 69 -3.32 11.50 -13.11
CA THR A 69 -3.79 11.66 -14.49
C THR A 69 -4.84 12.78 -14.59
N PRO A 70 -5.08 13.32 -15.80
CA PRO A 70 -6.31 14.05 -16.09
C PRO A 70 -7.57 13.20 -15.81
N PRO A 71 -8.77 13.81 -15.73
CA PRO A 71 -10.02 13.10 -15.51
C PRO A 71 -10.22 11.91 -16.48
N PRO A 72 -10.60 10.70 -16.00
CA PRO A 72 -10.85 10.34 -14.60
C PRO A 72 -9.55 10.31 -13.77
N ILE A 73 -9.55 11.06 -12.67
CA ILE A 73 -8.37 11.26 -11.82
C ILE A 73 -7.96 9.92 -11.21
N LYS A 74 -6.73 9.49 -11.49
CA LYS A 74 -6.07 8.33 -10.89
C LYS A 74 -4.66 8.72 -10.49
N PHE A 75 -4.15 8.13 -9.43
CA PHE A 75 -2.73 8.26 -9.10
C PHE A 75 -1.90 7.59 -10.19
N ASN A 76 -1.00 8.34 -10.83
CA ASN A 76 -0.05 7.83 -11.82
C ASN A 76 1.40 7.95 -11.37
N ARG A 77 1.67 8.60 -10.23
CA ARG A 77 3.01 8.75 -9.72
C ARG A 77 3.02 8.76 -8.20
N TYR A 78 4.04 8.17 -7.61
CA TYR A 78 4.39 8.29 -6.21
C TYR A 78 5.84 8.74 -6.10
N THR A 79 6.08 9.80 -5.35
CA THR A 79 7.41 10.30 -4.99
C THR A 79 7.65 9.93 -3.54
N ASN A 80 8.65 9.09 -3.30
CA ASN A 80 9.04 8.67 -1.95
C ASN A 80 9.55 9.87 -1.15
N SER A 81 8.96 10.11 0.02
CA SER A 81 9.29 11.28 0.84
C SER A 81 10.66 11.22 1.51
N PHE A 82 11.27 10.03 1.60
CA PHE A 82 12.56 9.81 2.26
C PHE A 82 13.77 10.01 1.34
N ASP A 83 13.68 9.52 0.10
CA ASP A 83 14.80 9.51 -0.86
C ASP A 83 14.52 10.31 -2.14
N GLY A 84 13.28 10.77 -2.34
CA GLY A 84 12.85 11.52 -3.53
C GLY A 84 12.73 10.67 -4.79
N LEU A 85 12.85 9.34 -4.70
CA LEU A 85 12.69 8.45 -5.85
C LEU A 85 11.25 8.47 -6.36
N ILE A 86 11.11 8.46 -7.68
CA ILE A 86 9.84 8.53 -8.37
C ILE A 86 9.46 7.14 -8.89
N TYR A 87 8.21 6.75 -8.65
CA TYR A 87 7.61 5.49 -9.05
C TYR A 87 6.39 5.76 -9.92
N GLU A 88 6.32 5.10 -11.07
CA GLU A 88 5.17 5.15 -11.95
C GLU A 88 4.08 4.23 -11.40
N CYS A 89 2.87 4.77 -11.25
CA CYS A 89 1.73 4.06 -10.67
C CYS A 89 0.67 3.76 -11.72
N ARG A 90 0.08 2.57 -11.64
CA ARG A 90 -1.04 2.17 -12.49
C ARG A 90 -2.00 1.26 -11.73
N PRO A 91 -3.30 1.25 -12.07
CA PRO A 91 -4.21 0.23 -11.57
C PRO A 91 -3.73 -1.15 -12.02
N ASP A 92 -3.78 -2.13 -11.12
CA ASP A 92 -3.46 -3.51 -11.42
C ASP A 92 -4.61 -4.42 -10.99
N PRO A 93 -5.14 -5.29 -11.87
CA PRO A 93 -6.27 -6.17 -11.51
C PRO A 93 -5.89 -7.26 -10.49
N ASN A 94 -4.59 -7.50 -10.27
CA ASN A 94 -4.07 -8.39 -9.24
C ASN A 94 -3.66 -7.61 -7.98
N SER A 95 -4.05 -6.33 -7.86
CA SER A 95 -3.84 -5.58 -6.63
C SER A 95 -4.64 -6.23 -5.48
N GLY A 96 -3.99 -6.30 -4.34
CA GLY A 96 -4.52 -6.91 -3.12
C GLY A 96 -5.15 -5.89 -2.19
N ARG A 97 -5.18 -6.26 -0.91
CA ARG A 97 -5.62 -5.43 0.20
C ARG A 97 -4.69 -5.62 1.39
N CYS A 98 -4.53 -4.60 2.21
CA CYS A 98 -3.83 -4.66 3.49
C CYS A 98 -4.83 -4.43 4.63
N GLY A 99 -5.24 -5.51 5.28
CA GLY A 99 -6.37 -5.49 6.20
C GLY A 99 -7.64 -5.06 5.46
N ASP A 100 -8.23 -3.94 5.88
CA ASP A 100 -9.42 -3.35 5.28
C ASP A 100 -9.12 -2.37 4.13
N ASP A 101 -7.85 -2.00 3.92
CA ASP A 101 -7.48 -1.05 2.88
C ASP A 101 -7.22 -1.75 1.54
N VAL A 102 -8.06 -1.45 0.54
CA VAL A 102 -7.90 -1.96 -0.82
C VAL A 102 -6.89 -1.10 -1.57
N ILE A 103 -5.92 -1.74 -2.23
CA ILE A 103 -4.90 -1.01 -2.98
C ILE A 103 -5.50 -0.42 -4.25
N SER A 104 -5.45 0.91 -4.38
CA SER A 104 -5.98 1.67 -5.51
C SER A 104 -5.08 1.57 -6.75
N VAL A 105 -3.76 1.68 -6.57
CA VAL A 105 -2.76 1.59 -7.65
C VAL A 105 -1.48 0.92 -7.14
N CYS A 106 -0.75 0.32 -8.07
CA CYS A 106 0.55 -0.30 -7.83
C CYS A 106 1.64 0.54 -8.50
N CYS A 107 2.74 0.78 -7.79
CA CYS A 107 3.80 1.70 -8.20
C CYS A 107 5.14 0.97 -8.34
N ARG A 108 5.81 1.17 -9.48
CA ARG A 108 7.11 0.55 -9.80
C ARG A 108 8.12 1.59 -10.23
N ASN A 109 9.37 1.37 -9.86
CA ASN A 109 10.47 2.14 -10.43
C ASN A 109 10.73 1.60 -11.84
N ASP A 110 10.14 2.24 -12.84
CA ASP A 110 10.31 1.90 -14.26
C ASP A 110 11.57 2.55 -14.88
N GLY A 111 12.44 3.19 -14.07
CA GLY A 111 13.74 3.70 -14.50
C GLY A 111 13.65 4.94 -15.40
N GLY A 112 12.78 5.89 -15.03
CA GLY A 112 12.56 7.14 -15.77
C GLY A 112 13.83 7.92 -16.09
#